data_AF-A0A521GRG5-F1
#
_entry.id   AF-A0A521GRG5-F1
#
_cell.length_a   1.000
_cell.length_b   1.000
_cell.length_c   1.000
_cell.angle_alpha   90.00
_cell.angle_beta   90.00
_cell.angle_gamma   90.00
#
_symmetry.space_group_name_H-M   'P 1'
#
loop_
_entity.id
_entity.type
_entity.pdbx_description
1 polymer ?
#
loop_
_entity_poly.entity_id
_entity_poly.type
_entity_poly.pdbx_seq_one_letter_code
_entity_poly.pdbx_strand_id
1 'polypeptide(L)'
;MGAGVEVSSGVPEWSFDMPDRRFHDLPIDFPDRRSQHLSSAVGRVIGHTATGVVLPFSSAERMPDLVDFEVCGHHEFTELTSPSLTREAWKIHADNYFGAKFVTADALDENGYLKPDIDTSRGPNATYRLAFNKETTAGAATMRKYNLSPGQDYTDLPTMKLCRNLTDEGLAILKNVPNPEAQLKEIAALARTSADPTPLYEVIRRFIDGALGKEEVWFFCIVTDTYDKLTKRLGRKNFTVIGEDVRFEGDSRISPTTALRPTLFYPDRFHDGLLESYEDALAVGDNTKPLQDSLVFYTNGLSVEEIAKRPRVYRALEDLKAKRTRSA
;
A
#
# COMPACT_ATOMS: atom_id res chain seq x y z
N MET A 1 -2.28 65.41 3.06
CA MET A 1 -1.65 64.63 1.97
C MET A 1 -1.35 63.26 2.55
N GLY A 2 -2.17 62.26 2.22
CA GLY A 2 -1.94 60.86 2.59
C GLY A 2 -1.52 60.11 1.33
N ALA A 3 -0.40 59.40 1.37
CA ALA A 3 0.04 58.48 0.34
C ALA A 3 -0.09 57.07 0.89
N GLY A 4 -0.93 56.27 0.25
CA GLY A 4 -1.10 54.85 0.52
C GLY A 4 0.09 54.05 -0.01
N VAL A 5 0.45 52.98 0.70
CA VAL A 5 1.39 51.97 0.25
C VAL A 5 0.60 50.70 -0.01
N GLU A 6 0.56 50.31 -1.28
CA GLU A 6 0.07 49.01 -1.73
C GLU A 6 1.01 47.90 -1.25
N VAL A 7 0.45 46.84 -0.67
CA VAL A 7 1.18 45.61 -0.36
C VAL A 7 0.88 44.62 -1.49
N SER A 8 1.83 44.44 -2.42
CA SER A 8 1.76 43.37 -3.40
C SER A 8 2.18 42.05 -2.76
N SER A 9 1.24 41.12 -2.60
CA SER A 9 1.50 39.74 -2.23
C SER A 9 2.00 38.95 -3.46
N GLY A 10 3.31 38.93 -3.68
CA GLY A 10 3.97 38.04 -4.62
C GLY A 10 4.59 36.86 -3.89
N VAL A 11 3.99 35.67 -4.00
CA VAL A 11 4.62 34.41 -3.60
C VAL A 11 5.59 34.01 -4.73
N PRO A 12 6.87 33.66 -4.46
CA PRO A 12 7.79 33.23 -5.51
C PRO A 12 7.39 31.87 -6.07
N GLU A 13 7.30 31.75 -7.39
CA GLU A 13 7.29 30.48 -8.11
C GLU A 13 8.65 29.77 -7.90
N TRP A 14 8.59 28.51 -7.45
CA TRP A 14 9.76 27.65 -7.37
C TRP A 14 9.85 26.80 -8.63
N SER A 15 10.76 27.17 -9.54
CA SER A 15 11.24 26.30 -10.61
C SER A 15 12.32 25.37 -10.06
N PHE A 16 12.15 24.06 -10.20
CA PHE A 16 13.20 23.08 -9.88
C PHE A 16 13.86 22.56 -11.16
N ASP A 17 15.13 22.89 -11.28
CA ASP A 17 16.07 22.33 -12.26
C ASP A 17 16.67 21.05 -11.65
N MET A 18 16.57 19.92 -12.34
CA MET A 18 17.09 18.63 -11.88
C MET A 18 18.45 18.36 -12.54
N PRO A 19 19.50 18.01 -11.79
CA PRO A 19 20.75 17.57 -12.40
C PRO A 19 20.58 16.19 -13.02
N ASP A 20 20.88 16.09 -14.31
CA ASP A 20 21.06 14.86 -15.07
C ASP A 20 22.01 13.89 -14.33
N ARG A 21 21.47 12.79 -13.80
CA ARG A 21 22.27 11.61 -13.43
C ARG A 21 21.70 10.40 -14.15
N ARG A 22 22.40 10.03 -15.24
CA ARG A 22 22.20 8.79 -15.98
C ARG A 22 22.60 7.63 -15.08
N PHE A 23 21.65 6.75 -14.79
CA PHE A 23 21.93 5.41 -14.29
C PHE A 23 22.47 4.59 -15.46
N HIS A 24 23.78 4.40 -15.53
CA HIS A 24 24.40 3.42 -16.42
C HIS A 24 24.66 2.11 -15.66
N ASP A 25 24.29 1.02 -16.32
CA ASP A 25 24.83 -0.34 -16.26
C ASP A 25 24.78 -1.10 -14.92
N LEU A 26 23.68 -1.83 -14.71
CA LEU A 26 23.70 -3.08 -13.95
C LEU A 26 23.16 -4.22 -14.82
N PRO A 27 23.88 -5.35 -14.98
CA PRO A 27 23.37 -6.51 -15.68
C PRO A 27 22.37 -7.23 -14.77
N ILE A 28 21.07 -7.08 -15.05
CA ILE A 28 20.04 -7.93 -14.47
C ILE A 28 19.93 -9.16 -15.38
N ASP A 29 20.54 -10.27 -14.97
CA ASP A 29 20.33 -11.57 -15.62
C ASP A 29 18.93 -12.09 -15.29
N PHE A 30 18.10 -12.23 -16.31
CA PHE A 30 16.77 -12.83 -16.22
C PHE A 30 16.87 -14.36 -16.30
N PRO A 31 16.42 -15.13 -15.30
CA PRO A 31 16.25 -16.56 -15.48
C PRO A 31 15.06 -16.85 -16.42
N ASP A 32 15.37 -17.55 -17.49
CA ASP A 32 14.49 -17.90 -18.61
C ASP A 32 13.30 -18.76 -18.18
N ARG A 33 12.08 -18.36 -18.57
CA ARG A 33 10.82 -19.08 -18.28
C ARG A 33 10.66 -20.29 -19.22
N ARG A 34 11.41 -21.37 -18.99
CA ARG A 34 11.06 -22.69 -19.55
C ARG A 34 11.44 -23.81 -18.60
N SER A 35 10.45 -24.27 -17.82
CA SER A 35 10.16 -25.67 -17.49
C SER A 35 9.51 -25.77 -16.10
N GLN A 36 8.24 -26.17 -16.08
CA GLN A 36 7.65 -27.14 -15.15
C GLN A 36 6.15 -27.24 -15.43
N HIS A 37 5.82 -27.91 -16.53
CA HIS A 37 4.62 -28.74 -16.56
C HIS A 37 4.99 -30.05 -15.88
N LEU A 38 4.24 -30.46 -14.85
CA LEU A 38 3.89 -31.86 -14.64
C LEU A 38 2.67 -31.93 -13.72
N SER A 39 1.68 -32.68 -14.18
CA SER A 39 0.40 -32.92 -13.55
C SER A 39 0.50 -33.96 -12.43
N SER A 40 -0.36 -33.87 -11.41
CA SER A 40 -1.27 -34.98 -11.06
C SER A 40 -2.16 -34.59 -9.87
N ALA A 41 -3.47 -34.69 -10.05
CA ALA A 41 -4.40 -34.84 -8.93
C ALA A 41 -5.48 -35.83 -9.36
N VAL A 42 -5.31 -37.06 -8.86
CA VAL A 42 -6.29 -38.13 -8.85
C VAL A 42 -7.42 -37.73 -7.89
N GLY A 43 -8.66 -37.92 -8.32
CA GLY A 43 -9.84 -37.44 -7.60
C GLY A 43 -10.20 -38.22 -6.35
N ARG A 44 -11.09 -37.62 -5.55
CA ARG A 44 -12.12 -38.36 -4.81
C ARG A 44 -13.34 -37.47 -4.56
N VAL A 45 -14.47 -37.99 -5.01
CA VAL A 45 -15.84 -37.53 -4.78
C VAL A 45 -16.31 -38.08 -3.43
N ILE A 46 -16.87 -37.24 -2.56
CA ILE A 46 -17.93 -37.61 -1.61
C ILE A 46 -18.89 -36.42 -1.53
N GLY A 47 -20.15 -36.67 -1.88
CA GLY A 47 -21.22 -35.68 -1.84
C GLY A 47 -21.96 -35.63 -0.50
N HIS A 48 -22.67 -34.52 -0.27
CA HIS A 48 -24.10 -34.53 0.08
C HIS A 48 -24.67 -33.11 0.05
N THR A 49 -25.58 -32.89 -0.92
CA THR A 49 -26.81 -32.08 -0.87
C THR A 49 -26.92 -30.90 0.11
N ALA A 50 -26.82 -29.69 -0.45
CA ALA A 50 -27.66 -28.56 -0.07
C ALA A 50 -27.98 -27.75 -1.34
N THR A 51 -29.27 -27.52 -1.58
CA THR A 51 -29.83 -26.70 -2.66
C THR A 51 -29.25 -25.29 -2.62
N GLY A 52 -28.23 -25.04 -3.43
CA GLY A 52 -27.68 -23.72 -3.72
C GLY A 52 -27.89 -23.39 -5.19
N VAL A 53 -28.31 -22.14 -5.45
CA VAL A 53 -28.42 -21.58 -6.80
C VAL A 53 -27.07 -21.77 -7.51
N VAL A 54 -27.04 -22.65 -8.52
CA VAL A 54 -25.86 -22.85 -9.37
C VAL A 54 -25.83 -21.67 -10.34
N LEU A 55 -25.01 -20.67 -10.02
CA LEU A 55 -24.61 -19.68 -11.02
C LEU A 55 -23.66 -20.37 -12.00
N PRO A 56 -23.89 -20.33 -13.32
CA PRO A 56 -23.04 -20.99 -14.29
C PRO A 56 -21.82 -20.12 -14.55
N PHE A 57 -20.88 -20.07 -13.60
CA PHE A 57 -19.59 -19.43 -13.81
C PHE A 57 -18.51 -20.51 -13.78
N SER A 58 -17.93 -20.74 -14.95
CA SER A 58 -16.65 -21.42 -15.09
C SER A 58 -15.62 -20.66 -14.23
N SER A 59 -14.94 -21.36 -13.33
CA SER A 59 -13.94 -20.86 -12.36
C SER A 59 -12.66 -20.26 -12.99
N ALA A 60 -12.73 -19.84 -14.26
CA ALA A 60 -11.63 -19.26 -15.02
C ALA A 60 -12.01 -17.93 -15.71
N GLU A 61 -13.26 -17.47 -15.60
CA GLU A 61 -13.65 -16.19 -16.19
C GLU A 61 -13.16 -15.03 -15.29
N ARG A 62 -12.25 -14.21 -15.82
CA ARG A 62 -11.93 -12.89 -15.26
C ARG A 62 -13.04 -11.92 -15.64
N MET A 63 -13.29 -10.90 -14.82
CA MET A 63 -14.16 -9.82 -15.25
C MET A 63 -13.59 -9.20 -16.54
N PRO A 64 -14.42 -8.90 -17.56
CA PRO A 64 -13.95 -8.26 -18.78
C PRO A 64 -13.20 -6.98 -18.43
N ASP A 65 -11.96 -6.88 -18.94
CA ASP A 65 -11.00 -5.85 -18.61
C ASP A 65 -11.60 -4.46 -18.87
N LEU A 66 -11.65 -3.64 -17.81
CA LEU A 66 -12.11 -2.26 -17.93
C LEU A 66 -11.06 -1.36 -18.57
N VAL A 67 -9.79 -1.74 -18.44
CA VAL A 67 -8.58 -1.19 -19.08
C VAL A 67 -7.44 -2.21 -18.85
N ASP A 68 -6.58 -2.45 -19.84
CA ASP A 68 -5.29 -3.13 -19.62
C ASP A 68 -4.38 -2.25 -18.74
N PHE A 69 -4.28 -2.55 -17.45
CA PHE A 69 -3.45 -1.80 -16.49
C PHE A 69 -2.10 -2.47 -16.20
N GLU A 70 -1.60 -3.39 -17.03
CA GLU A 70 -0.35 -4.12 -16.72
C GLU A 70 0.95 -3.31 -17.00
N VAL A 71 0.94 -2.05 -16.55
CA VAL A 71 2.00 -1.03 -16.71
C VAL A 71 3.21 -1.33 -15.81
N CYS A 72 3.05 -2.11 -14.74
CA CYS A 72 4.10 -2.34 -13.75
C CYS A 72 4.49 -3.83 -13.61
N GLY A 73 5.78 -4.11 -13.54
CA GLY A 73 6.31 -5.40 -13.08
C GLY A 73 6.43 -5.38 -11.55
N HIS A 74 6.34 -6.55 -10.90
CA HIS A 74 6.42 -6.63 -9.44
C HIS A 74 7.10 -7.91 -8.96
N HIS A 75 7.77 -7.81 -7.80
CA HIS A 75 8.41 -8.93 -7.10
C HIS A 75 8.02 -8.93 -5.62
N GLU A 76 7.75 -10.12 -5.08
CA GLU A 76 7.68 -10.37 -3.64
C GLU A 76 8.92 -11.16 -3.21
N PHE A 77 9.55 -10.75 -2.12
CA PHE A 77 10.77 -11.39 -1.62
C PHE A 77 10.99 -11.11 -0.13
N THR A 78 11.93 -11.84 0.46
CA THR A 78 12.48 -11.58 1.79
C THR A 78 13.98 -11.35 1.68
N GLU A 79 14.60 -10.94 2.79
CA GLU A 79 16.06 -10.77 2.87
C GLU A 79 16.80 -12.10 2.61
N LEU A 80 16.16 -13.23 2.89
CA LEU A 80 16.71 -14.56 2.64
C LEU A 80 16.55 -14.99 1.18
N THR A 81 15.41 -14.71 0.54
CA THR A 81 15.13 -15.19 -0.82
C THR A 81 15.76 -14.30 -1.89
N SER A 82 15.94 -13.00 -1.63
CA SER A 82 16.54 -12.08 -2.61
C SER A 82 17.32 -10.93 -1.92
N PRO A 83 18.56 -11.18 -1.48
CA PRO A 83 19.39 -10.17 -0.82
C PRO A 83 19.69 -8.94 -1.70
N SER A 84 19.80 -9.10 -3.02
CA SER A 84 20.04 -7.99 -3.96
C SER A 84 18.85 -7.03 -4.01
N LEU A 85 17.64 -7.54 -4.25
CA LEU A 85 16.40 -6.75 -4.27
C LEU A 85 16.09 -6.12 -2.90
N THR A 86 16.50 -6.78 -1.82
CA THR A 86 16.39 -6.23 -0.46
C THR A 86 17.23 -4.97 -0.30
N ARG A 87 18.48 -4.98 -0.75
CA ARG A 87 19.34 -3.78 -0.72
C ARG A 87 18.77 -2.64 -1.56
N GLU A 88 18.17 -2.95 -2.70
CA GLU A 88 17.46 -1.96 -3.52
C GLU A 88 16.27 -1.35 -2.77
N ALA A 89 15.41 -2.18 -2.17
CA ALA A 89 14.29 -1.70 -1.36
C ALA A 89 14.75 -0.81 -0.19
N TRP A 90 15.82 -1.19 0.51
CA TRP A 90 16.42 -0.37 1.57
C TRP A 90 16.90 0.98 1.05
N LYS A 91 17.50 1.00 -0.15
CA LYS A 91 17.94 2.23 -0.77
C LYS A 91 16.77 3.15 -1.10
N ILE A 92 15.71 2.61 -1.69
CA ILE A 92 14.48 3.37 -2.02
C ILE A 92 13.85 3.95 -0.76
N HIS A 93 13.77 3.18 0.34
CA HIS A 93 13.27 3.69 1.61
C HIS A 93 14.13 4.85 2.12
N ALA A 94 15.46 4.66 2.18
CA ALA A 94 16.38 5.67 2.68
C ALA A 94 16.32 6.97 1.86
N ASP A 95 16.36 6.86 0.54
CA ASP A 95 16.32 8.01 -0.38
C ASP A 95 14.98 8.75 -0.28
N ASN A 96 13.87 8.01 -0.14
CA ASN A 96 12.55 8.63 0.00
C ASN A 96 12.40 9.36 1.35
N TYR A 97 12.81 8.75 2.46
CA TYR A 97 12.74 9.37 3.78
C TYR A 97 13.67 10.58 3.91
N PHE A 98 14.88 10.49 3.35
CA PHE A 98 15.81 11.61 3.32
C PHE A 98 15.29 12.75 2.41
N GLY A 99 14.83 12.41 1.20
CA GLY A 99 14.27 13.38 0.25
C GLY A 99 12.99 14.06 0.75
N ALA A 100 12.17 13.34 1.52
CA ALA A 100 10.99 13.87 2.20
C ALA A 100 11.33 14.72 3.45
N LYS A 101 12.61 14.85 3.79
CA LYS A 101 13.10 15.50 5.01
C LYS A 101 12.52 14.87 6.29
N PHE A 102 12.16 13.58 6.22
CA PHE A 102 11.75 12.82 7.39
C PHE A 102 12.95 12.50 8.28
N VAL A 103 14.10 12.20 7.67
CA VAL A 103 15.36 11.96 8.36
C VAL A 103 16.47 12.90 7.86
N THR A 104 17.48 13.12 8.70
CA THR A 104 18.71 13.85 8.34
C THR A 104 19.79 12.90 7.79
N ALA A 105 20.88 13.45 7.27
CA ALA A 105 21.99 12.66 6.74
C ALA A 105 22.62 11.74 7.82
N ASP A 106 22.57 12.14 9.09
CA ASP A 106 23.09 11.35 10.21
C ASP A 106 22.28 10.08 10.50
N ALA A 107 21.07 9.96 9.93
CA ALA A 107 20.29 8.73 9.96
C ALA A 107 20.79 7.67 8.98
N LEU A 108 21.69 8.03 8.05
CA LEU A 108 22.20 7.16 7.01
C LEU A 108 23.55 6.54 7.39
N ASP A 109 23.79 5.30 6.97
CA ASP A 109 25.08 4.63 7.06
C ASP A 109 26.00 4.98 5.87
N GLU A 110 27.21 4.42 5.86
CA GLU A 110 28.20 4.64 4.78
C GLU A 110 27.74 4.16 3.39
N ASN A 111 26.76 3.25 3.34
CA ASN A 111 26.19 2.73 2.10
C ASN A 111 24.93 3.53 1.67
N GLY A 112 24.54 4.53 2.46
CA GLY A 112 23.36 5.35 2.21
C GLY A 112 22.04 4.63 2.50
N TYR A 113 22.04 3.63 3.40
CA TYR A 113 20.83 3.04 3.97
C TYR A 113 20.50 3.72 5.30
N LEU A 114 19.24 3.64 5.75
CA LEU A 114 18.94 4.01 7.14
C LEU A 114 19.72 3.11 8.10
N LYS A 115 20.24 3.67 9.19
CA LYS A 115 20.92 2.91 10.23
C LYS A 115 19.97 1.88 10.87
N PRO A 116 20.45 0.70 11.30
CA PRO A 116 19.59 -0.36 11.84
C PRO A 116 18.76 0.02 13.08
N ASP A 117 19.24 0.96 13.88
CA ASP A 117 18.54 1.48 15.05
C ASP A 117 17.43 2.48 14.69
N ILE A 118 17.45 3.03 13.47
CA ILE A 118 16.34 3.82 12.89
C ILE A 118 15.38 2.92 12.11
N ASP A 119 15.92 2.00 11.30
CA ASP A 119 15.14 1.07 10.50
C ASP A 119 14.97 -0.30 11.19
N THR A 120 14.19 -0.28 12.28
CA THR A 120 14.05 -1.41 13.21
C THR A 120 13.19 -2.58 12.69
N SER A 121 12.62 -2.46 11.50
CA SER A 121 11.70 -3.46 10.91
C SER A 121 12.36 -4.29 9.80
N ARG A 122 13.70 -4.24 9.68
CA ARG A 122 14.50 -5.17 8.87
C ARG A 122 14.61 -6.54 9.54
N GLY A 123 15.02 -7.53 8.75
CA GLY A 123 15.38 -8.87 9.22
C GLY A 123 14.47 -9.98 8.68
N PRO A 124 14.52 -11.18 9.29
CA PRO A 124 13.91 -12.40 8.75
C PRO A 124 12.38 -12.36 8.69
N ASN A 125 11.76 -11.46 9.45
CA ASN A 125 10.31 -11.30 9.55
C ASN A 125 9.73 -10.32 8.50
N ALA A 126 10.60 -9.67 7.70
CA ALA A 126 10.20 -8.69 6.72
C ALA A 126 9.92 -9.33 5.34
N THR A 127 8.72 -9.09 4.83
CA THR A 127 8.33 -9.35 3.45
C THR A 127 8.34 -8.03 2.69
N TYR A 128 9.04 -8.00 1.57
CA TYR A 128 9.14 -6.84 0.70
C TYR A 128 8.31 -7.09 -0.56
N ARG A 129 7.72 -6.03 -1.08
CA ARG A 129 7.34 -5.96 -2.48
C ARG A 129 7.96 -4.75 -3.14
N LEU A 130 8.36 -4.95 -4.39
CA LEU A 130 8.89 -3.92 -5.27
C LEU A 130 8.05 -3.93 -6.53
N ALA A 131 7.59 -2.77 -6.97
CA ALA A 131 7.02 -2.58 -8.30
C ALA A 131 7.83 -1.55 -9.07
N PHE A 132 7.99 -1.80 -10.36
CA PHE A 132 8.66 -0.91 -11.30
C PHE A 132 7.76 -0.65 -12.49
N ASN A 133 7.78 0.58 -12.98
CA ASN A 133 7.12 0.92 -14.23
C ASN A 133 7.86 0.20 -15.39
N LYS A 134 7.16 -0.62 -16.19
CA LYS A 134 7.78 -1.37 -17.29
C LYS A 134 8.19 -0.45 -18.45
N GLU A 135 7.56 0.70 -18.57
CA GLU A 135 7.74 1.65 -19.68
C GLU A 135 8.83 2.69 -19.38
N THR A 136 9.16 2.90 -18.10
CA THR A 136 10.21 3.83 -17.69
C THR A 136 11.17 3.17 -16.72
N THR A 137 12.46 3.22 -17.03
CA THR A 137 13.53 2.70 -16.15
C THR A 137 13.69 3.50 -14.84
N ALA A 138 12.90 4.56 -14.63
CA ALA A 138 13.09 5.55 -13.58
C ALA A 138 12.06 5.50 -12.43
N GLY A 139 11.02 4.65 -12.52
CA GLY A 139 9.93 4.62 -11.54
C GLY A 139 9.86 3.31 -10.77
N ALA A 140 10.19 3.33 -9.48
CA ALA A 140 10.02 2.19 -8.57
C ALA A 140 9.30 2.60 -7.29
N ALA A 141 8.55 1.66 -6.71
CA ALA A 141 7.97 1.78 -5.39
C ALA A 141 8.14 0.48 -4.62
N THR A 142 8.25 0.59 -3.30
CA THR A 142 8.39 -0.55 -2.42
C THR A 142 7.52 -0.39 -1.17
N MET A 143 7.09 -1.53 -0.65
CA MET A 143 6.38 -1.64 0.62
C MET A 143 6.97 -2.82 1.38
N ARG A 144 7.20 -2.62 2.67
CA ARG A 144 7.66 -3.66 3.59
C ARG A 144 6.58 -3.97 4.59
N LYS A 145 6.24 -5.26 4.69
CA LYS A 145 5.36 -5.83 5.70
C LYS A 145 6.19 -6.59 6.72
N TYR A 146 6.06 -6.24 7.99
CA TYR A 146 6.66 -6.98 9.09
C TYR A 146 5.65 -8.00 9.62
N ASN A 147 6.08 -9.25 9.73
CA ASN A 147 5.28 -10.35 10.25
C ASN A 147 5.76 -10.70 11.66
N LEU A 148 4.83 -10.81 12.60
CA LEU A 148 5.14 -11.32 13.94
C LEU A 148 5.62 -12.78 13.86
N SER A 149 6.63 -13.13 14.64
CA SER A 149 7.08 -14.51 14.83
C SER A 149 6.12 -15.28 15.76
N PRO A 150 6.13 -16.63 15.74
CA PRO A 150 5.30 -17.43 16.64
C PRO A 150 5.50 -17.03 18.12
N GLY A 151 4.39 -16.82 18.83
CA GLY A 151 4.38 -16.42 20.23
C GLY A 151 4.56 -14.91 20.50
N GLN A 152 4.71 -14.09 19.45
CA GLN A 152 4.73 -12.63 19.57
C GLN A 152 3.33 -12.03 19.49
N ASP A 153 3.15 -10.84 20.05
CA ASP A 153 1.88 -10.10 20.02
C ASP A 153 2.04 -8.67 19.46
N TYR A 154 0.98 -7.86 19.56
CA TYR A 154 0.99 -6.48 19.05
C TYR A 154 2.09 -5.60 19.67
N THR A 155 2.57 -5.90 20.87
CA THR A 155 3.64 -5.15 21.56
C THR A 155 5.02 -5.39 20.96
N ASP A 156 5.18 -6.49 20.21
CA ASP A 156 6.41 -6.84 19.49
C ASP A 156 6.56 -6.14 18.13
N LEU A 157 5.49 -5.49 17.65
CA LEU A 157 5.55 -4.73 16.39
C LEU A 157 6.55 -3.57 16.51
N PRO A 158 7.47 -3.40 15.53
CA PRO A 158 8.53 -2.40 15.60
C PRO A 158 8.05 -0.97 15.90
N THR A 159 7.00 -0.52 15.21
CA THR A 159 6.47 0.85 15.37
C THR A 159 5.53 1.00 16.56
N MET A 160 5.01 -0.10 17.13
CA MET A 160 4.16 -0.04 18.32
C MET A 160 4.86 0.59 19.51
N LYS A 161 6.18 0.35 19.63
CA LYS A 161 7.04 0.94 20.68
C LYS A 161 7.08 2.47 20.65
N LEU A 162 6.76 3.06 19.50
CA LEU A 162 6.68 4.51 19.32
C LEU A 162 5.32 5.04 19.73
N CYS A 163 4.27 4.23 19.58
CA CYS A 163 2.89 4.68 19.64
C CYS A 163 2.38 4.65 21.10
N ARG A 164 2.59 5.76 21.85
CA ARG A 164 2.41 5.87 23.32
C ARG A 164 0.96 6.05 23.79
N ASN A 165 0.11 6.64 22.96
CA ASN A 165 -1.26 7.05 23.33
C ASN A 165 -2.30 6.41 22.41
N LEU A 166 -2.43 5.08 22.47
CA LEU A 166 -3.53 4.38 21.81
C LEU A 166 -4.83 4.60 22.60
N THR A 167 -5.94 4.70 21.87
CA THR A 167 -7.29 4.69 22.45
C THR A 167 -7.59 3.31 23.04
N ASP A 168 -8.45 3.25 24.06
CA ASP A 168 -8.87 1.99 24.68
C ASP A 168 -9.53 1.04 23.66
N GLU A 169 -10.33 1.58 22.75
CA GLU A 169 -10.95 0.82 21.66
C GLU A 169 -9.91 0.27 20.69
N GLY A 170 -8.97 1.11 20.26
CA GLY A 170 -7.86 0.69 19.40
C GLY A 170 -7.01 -0.41 20.02
N LEU A 171 -6.69 -0.27 21.30
CA LEU A 171 -5.96 -1.26 22.07
C LEU A 171 -6.76 -2.57 22.24
N ALA A 172 -8.07 -2.47 22.45
CA ALA A 172 -8.94 -3.64 22.53
C ALA A 172 -8.97 -4.41 21.20
N ILE A 173 -8.99 -3.73 20.04
CA ILE A 173 -8.91 -4.37 18.74
C ILE A 173 -7.60 -5.17 18.61
N LEU A 174 -6.46 -4.55 18.91
CA LEU A 174 -5.15 -5.19 18.82
C LEU A 174 -5.00 -6.40 19.76
N LYS A 175 -5.48 -6.28 21.00
CA LYS A 175 -5.44 -7.36 22.00
C LYS A 175 -6.32 -8.55 21.65
N ASN A 176 -7.40 -8.32 20.90
CA ASN A 176 -8.40 -9.34 20.60
C ASN A 176 -8.16 -10.02 19.24
N VAL A 177 -7.03 -9.78 18.56
CA VAL A 177 -6.66 -10.54 17.36
C VAL A 177 -6.38 -12.00 17.78
N PRO A 178 -7.17 -13.01 17.33
CA PRO A 178 -7.08 -14.37 17.86
C PRO A 178 -5.74 -15.08 17.63
N ASN A 179 -5.10 -14.82 16.48
CA ASN A 179 -3.80 -15.40 16.10
C ASN A 179 -2.89 -14.27 15.60
N PRO A 180 -2.31 -13.44 16.48
CA PRO A 180 -1.59 -12.23 16.09
C PRO A 180 -0.41 -12.52 15.14
N GLU A 181 0.33 -13.60 15.33
CA GLU A 181 1.42 -14.02 14.44
C GLU A 181 0.95 -14.28 13.00
N ALA A 182 -0.26 -14.80 12.84
CA ALA A 182 -0.84 -15.12 11.54
C ALA A 182 -1.54 -13.90 10.92
N GLN A 183 -2.31 -13.15 11.71
CA GLN A 183 -3.25 -12.13 11.24
C GLN A 183 -2.75 -10.69 11.40
N LEU A 184 -2.03 -10.37 12.47
CA LEU A 184 -1.57 -9.01 12.73
C LEU A 184 -0.23 -8.75 12.03
N LYS A 185 -0.23 -7.77 11.13
CA LYS A 185 0.95 -7.36 10.34
C LYS A 185 1.20 -5.88 10.54
N GLU A 186 2.45 -5.45 10.51
CA GLU A 186 2.79 -4.03 10.41
C GLU A 186 3.20 -3.70 8.97
N ILE A 187 2.64 -2.63 8.41
CA ILE A 187 3.20 -2.02 7.20
C ILE A 187 4.31 -1.06 7.65
N ALA A 188 5.53 -1.58 7.64
CA ALA A 188 6.66 -0.96 8.30
C ALA A 188 7.40 0.06 7.42
N ALA A 189 7.19 0.02 6.10
CA ALA A 189 7.67 1.05 5.19
C ALA A 189 6.87 1.06 3.90
N LEU A 190 6.77 2.24 3.29
CA LEU A 190 6.16 2.47 1.98
C LEU A 190 6.88 3.66 1.32
N ALA A 191 7.55 3.42 0.20
CA ALA A 191 8.35 4.44 -0.47
C ALA A 191 8.29 4.35 -1.99
N ARG A 192 8.73 5.41 -2.66
CA ARG A 192 8.84 5.50 -4.11
C ARG A 192 10.02 6.38 -4.53
N THR A 193 10.55 6.14 -5.72
CA THR A 193 11.65 6.91 -6.32
C THR A 193 11.17 8.01 -7.27
N SER A 194 9.96 7.88 -7.83
CA SER A 194 9.44 8.82 -8.84
C SER A 194 8.21 9.59 -8.37
N ALA A 195 7.93 10.70 -9.06
CA ALA A 195 6.69 11.46 -8.88
C ALA A 195 5.46 10.69 -9.41
N ASP A 196 5.65 9.77 -10.36
CA ASP A 196 4.61 8.87 -10.85
C ASP A 196 4.09 8.00 -9.69
N PRO A 197 2.79 8.08 -9.34
CA PRO A 197 2.23 7.29 -8.26
C PRO A 197 1.84 5.86 -8.68
N THR A 198 1.95 5.51 -9.95
CA THR A 198 1.48 4.21 -10.48
C THR A 198 2.17 3.01 -9.82
N PRO A 199 3.51 2.96 -9.70
CA PRO A 199 4.17 1.84 -9.02
C PRO A 199 3.75 1.71 -7.56
N LEU A 200 3.51 2.85 -6.88
CA LEU A 200 3.08 2.87 -5.47
C LEU A 200 1.73 2.20 -5.30
N TYR A 201 0.75 2.58 -6.14
CA TYR A 201 -0.58 1.96 -6.09
C TYR A 201 -0.56 0.50 -6.51
N GLU A 202 0.32 0.11 -7.45
CA GLU A 202 0.49 -1.29 -7.81
C GLU A 202 1.01 -2.12 -6.61
N VAL A 203 2.01 -1.63 -5.89
CA VAL A 203 2.51 -2.33 -4.70
C VAL A 203 1.41 -2.52 -3.66
N ILE A 204 0.64 -1.46 -3.37
CA ILE A 204 -0.47 -1.49 -2.42
C ILE A 204 -1.53 -2.51 -2.88
N ARG A 205 -1.94 -2.44 -4.16
CA ARG A 205 -2.93 -3.34 -4.76
C ARG A 205 -2.52 -4.77 -4.60
N ARG A 206 -1.28 -5.09 -4.99
CA ARG A 206 -0.76 -6.44 -4.86
C ARG A 206 -0.83 -6.89 -3.41
N PHE A 207 -0.36 -6.07 -2.46
CA PHE A 207 -0.36 -6.44 -1.04
C PHE A 207 -1.79 -6.76 -0.57
N ILE A 208 -2.78 -5.98 -0.99
CA ILE A 208 -4.19 -6.21 -0.67
C ILE A 208 -4.65 -7.53 -1.28
N ASP A 209 -4.44 -7.74 -2.59
CA ASP A 209 -4.82 -8.96 -3.30
C ASP A 209 -4.22 -10.22 -2.64
N GLY A 210 -2.97 -10.12 -2.19
CA GLY A 210 -2.28 -11.21 -1.49
C GLY A 210 -2.77 -11.46 -0.06
N ALA A 211 -3.55 -10.56 0.51
CA ALA A 211 -4.12 -10.67 1.85
C ALA A 211 -5.62 -11.00 1.85
N LEU A 212 -6.29 -10.97 0.70
CA LEU A 212 -7.71 -11.31 0.58
C LEU A 212 -7.99 -12.73 1.07
N GLY A 213 -8.98 -12.86 1.96
CA GLY A 213 -9.41 -14.11 2.59
C GLY A 213 -8.49 -14.62 3.69
N LYS A 214 -7.47 -13.85 4.10
CA LYS A 214 -6.54 -14.23 5.17
C LYS A 214 -6.88 -13.61 6.53
N GLU A 215 -7.92 -12.78 6.59
CA GLU A 215 -8.35 -12.09 7.81
C GLU A 215 -7.20 -11.28 8.45
N GLU A 216 -6.28 -10.75 7.62
CA GLU A 216 -5.17 -9.94 8.10
C GLU A 216 -5.69 -8.59 8.65
N VAL A 217 -5.04 -8.11 9.71
CA VAL A 217 -5.19 -6.76 10.26
C VAL A 217 -3.86 -6.07 10.11
N TRP A 218 -3.83 -4.95 9.38
CA TRP A 218 -2.61 -4.20 9.13
C TRP A 218 -2.52 -2.97 10.02
N PHE A 219 -1.47 -2.90 10.79
CA PHE A 219 -1.11 -1.75 11.61
C PHE A 219 -0.12 -0.83 10.88
N PHE A 220 -0.32 0.48 11.03
CA PHE A 220 0.53 1.55 10.53
C PHE A 220 0.77 2.54 11.67
N CYS A 221 1.99 3.06 11.79
CA CYS A 221 2.19 4.41 12.32
C CYS A 221 2.67 5.28 11.14
N ILE A 222 1.70 5.87 10.40
CA ILE A 222 1.91 6.53 9.10
C ILE A 222 2.06 8.04 9.25
N VAL A 223 2.97 8.66 8.48
CA VAL A 223 3.09 10.13 8.45
C VAL A 223 1.73 10.77 8.11
N THR A 224 1.29 11.76 8.90
CA THR A 224 -0.04 12.39 8.77
C THR A 224 -0.34 12.88 7.35
N ASP A 225 0.61 13.53 6.70
CA ASP A 225 0.45 14.03 5.32
C ASP A 225 0.26 12.90 4.31
N THR A 226 0.92 11.76 4.53
CA THR A 226 0.78 10.56 3.70
C THR A 226 -0.58 9.92 3.96
N TYR A 227 -1.03 9.84 5.21
CA TYR A 227 -2.36 9.38 5.58
C TYR A 227 -3.45 10.19 4.86
N ASP A 228 -3.37 11.52 4.89
CA ASP A 228 -4.37 12.39 4.25
C ASP A 228 -4.39 12.22 2.71
N LYS A 229 -3.23 11.94 2.09
CA LYS A 229 -3.14 11.64 0.66
C LYS A 229 -3.71 10.26 0.32
N LEU A 230 -3.43 9.24 1.14
CA LEU A 230 -3.91 7.88 0.93
C LEU A 230 -5.42 7.81 1.14
N THR A 231 -5.98 8.40 2.20
CA THR A 231 -7.43 8.37 2.46
C THR A 231 -8.26 9.00 1.34
N LYS A 232 -7.74 10.03 0.66
CA LYS A 232 -8.39 10.65 -0.51
C LYS A 232 -8.48 9.72 -1.73
N ARG A 233 -7.55 8.77 -1.87
CA ARG A 233 -7.45 7.85 -3.02
C ARG A 233 -8.03 6.48 -2.69
N LEU A 234 -7.71 5.98 -1.51
CA LEU A 234 -8.02 4.64 -1.03
C LEU A 234 -9.29 4.60 -0.17
N GLY A 235 -9.95 5.73 0.05
CA GLY A 235 -11.18 5.84 0.83
C GLY A 235 -10.91 5.94 2.33
N ARG A 236 -11.53 6.92 2.99
CA ARG A 236 -11.36 7.15 4.44
C ARG A 236 -11.86 5.97 5.28
N LYS A 237 -12.89 5.24 4.83
CA LYS A 237 -13.47 4.10 5.58
C LYS A 237 -12.51 2.92 5.72
N ASN A 238 -11.47 2.87 4.90
CA ASN A 238 -10.45 1.82 4.97
C ASN A 238 -9.40 2.05 6.07
N PHE A 239 -9.43 3.21 6.74
CA PHE A 239 -8.43 3.58 7.73
C PHE A 239 -9.10 3.91 9.07
N THR A 240 -8.86 3.06 10.07
CA THR A 240 -9.32 3.30 11.44
C THR A 240 -8.17 3.89 12.25
N VAL A 241 -8.28 5.16 12.65
CA VAL A 241 -7.30 5.78 13.56
C VAL A 241 -7.51 5.23 14.96
N ILE A 242 -6.45 4.71 15.58
CA ILE A 242 -6.53 4.00 16.86
C ILE A 242 -5.77 4.67 18.01
N GLY A 243 -5.19 5.84 17.77
CA GLY A 243 -4.45 6.60 18.78
C GLY A 243 -4.23 8.04 18.37
N GLU A 244 -3.56 8.78 19.24
CA GLU A 244 -3.15 10.16 18.97
C GLU A 244 -1.96 10.21 18.00
N ASP A 245 -1.82 11.35 17.31
CA ASP A 245 -0.66 11.61 16.48
C ASP A 245 0.61 11.71 17.35
N VAL A 246 1.64 10.93 17.02
CA VAL A 246 2.88 10.80 17.78
C VAL A 246 4.03 11.48 17.06
N ARG A 247 4.89 12.18 17.80
CA ARG A 247 6.12 12.77 17.28
C ARG A 247 7.35 12.04 17.83
N PHE A 248 8.42 12.03 17.03
CA PHE A 248 9.71 11.52 17.48
C PHE A 248 10.42 12.57 18.33
N GLU A 249 10.27 12.45 19.64
CA GLU A 249 10.98 13.28 20.59
C GLU A 249 12.34 12.67 20.94
N GLY A 250 13.41 13.46 20.85
CA GLY A 250 14.73 13.10 21.36
C GLY A 250 15.70 12.43 20.39
N ASP A 251 15.29 12.10 19.16
CA ASP A 251 16.22 11.68 18.10
C ASP A 251 16.44 12.81 17.09
N SER A 252 17.61 13.46 17.16
CA SER A 252 17.96 14.58 16.26
C SER A 252 18.11 14.18 14.80
N ARG A 253 18.10 12.88 14.49
CA ARG A 253 18.17 12.34 13.14
C ARG A 253 16.82 12.28 12.46
N ILE A 254 15.72 12.42 13.21
CA ILE A 254 14.34 12.40 12.70
C ILE A 254 13.74 13.79 12.83
N SER A 255 12.94 14.19 11.84
CA SER A 255 12.29 15.50 11.83
C SER A 255 11.31 15.67 13.01
N PRO A 256 11.48 16.70 13.86
CA PRO A 256 10.61 16.92 15.02
C PRO A 256 9.21 17.42 14.64
N THR A 257 9.03 17.89 13.40
CA THR A 257 7.74 18.38 12.91
C THR A 257 6.87 17.28 12.32
N THR A 258 7.44 16.12 12.04
CA THR A 258 6.69 15.01 11.44
C THR A 258 5.93 14.26 12.52
N ALA A 259 4.62 14.15 12.35
CA ALA A 259 3.76 13.35 13.19
C ALA A 259 3.38 12.04 12.48
N LEU A 260 3.31 10.95 13.26
CA LEU A 260 2.83 9.64 12.84
C LEU A 260 1.45 9.39 13.43
N ARG A 261 0.55 8.83 12.62
CA ARG A 261 -0.82 8.49 12.99
C ARG A 261 -0.99 6.98 13.12
N PRO A 262 -1.23 6.44 14.33
CA PRO A 262 -1.54 5.03 14.54
C PRO A 262 -2.86 4.66 13.85
N THR A 263 -2.80 3.74 12.90
CA THR A 263 -3.94 3.42 12.02
C THR A 263 -4.03 1.91 11.77
N LEU A 264 -5.25 1.39 11.71
CA LEU A 264 -5.56 0.04 11.25
C LEU A 264 -6.18 0.05 9.86
N PHE A 265 -5.92 -1.02 9.12
CA PHE A 265 -6.47 -1.29 7.80
C PHE A 265 -6.81 -2.77 7.69
N TYR A 266 -7.92 -3.08 7.03
CA TYR A 266 -8.43 -4.45 6.88
C TYR A 266 -8.52 -4.79 5.38
N PRO A 267 -7.56 -5.55 4.81
CA PRO A 267 -7.54 -5.86 3.38
C PRO A 267 -8.84 -6.50 2.89
N ASP A 268 -9.45 -7.38 3.69
CA ASP A 268 -10.69 -8.08 3.32
C ASP A 268 -11.89 -7.14 3.11
N ARG A 269 -11.88 -6.00 3.78
CA ARG A 269 -12.93 -4.96 3.71
C ARG A 269 -12.59 -3.82 2.75
N PHE A 270 -11.42 -3.87 2.11
CA PHE A 270 -10.87 -2.75 1.36
C PHE A 270 -11.82 -2.24 0.26
N HIS A 271 -12.32 -3.14 -0.58
CA HIS A 271 -13.17 -2.74 -1.71
C HIS A 271 -14.52 -2.19 -1.25
N ASP A 272 -15.08 -2.75 -0.17
CA ASP A 272 -16.34 -2.26 0.41
C ASP A 272 -16.14 -0.88 1.04
N GLY A 273 -15.08 -0.68 1.83
CA GLY A 273 -14.78 0.63 2.42
C GLY A 273 -14.41 1.69 1.37
N LEU A 274 -13.81 1.29 0.25
CA LEU A 274 -13.55 2.19 -0.87
C LEU A 274 -14.86 2.60 -1.56
N LEU A 275 -15.79 1.66 -1.76
CA LEU A 275 -17.13 1.94 -2.30
C LEU A 275 -17.92 2.86 -1.38
N GLU A 276 -17.95 2.59 -0.07
CA GLU A 276 -18.64 3.43 0.91
C GLU A 276 -18.07 4.85 0.93
N SER A 277 -16.75 5.00 0.81
CA SER A 277 -16.12 6.32 0.72
C SER A 277 -16.53 7.06 -0.56
N TYR A 278 -16.68 6.35 -1.68
CA TYR A 278 -17.16 6.91 -2.94
C TYR A 278 -18.63 7.32 -2.87
N GLU A 279 -19.49 6.49 -2.27
CA GLU A 279 -20.91 6.79 -2.07
C GLU A 279 -21.11 7.99 -1.14
N ASP A 280 -20.36 8.08 -0.03
CA ASP A 280 -20.37 9.23 0.89
C ASP A 280 -19.97 10.51 0.13
N ALA A 281 -18.89 10.46 -0.67
CA ALA A 281 -18.44 11.60 -1.47
C ALA A 281 -19.48 12.03 -2.52
N LEU A 282 -20.16 11.06 -3.17
CA LEU A 282 -21.26 11.35 -4.10
C LEU A 282 -22.42 12.06 -3.38
N ALA A 283 -22.79 11.60 -2.19
CA ALA A 283 -23.93 12.11 -1.44
C ALA A 283 -23.75 13.57 -1.01
N VAL A 284 -22.52 13.99 -0.72
CA VAL A 284 -22.19 15.36 -0.31
C VAL A 284 -21.74 16.26 -1.47
N GLY A 285 -21.67 15.72 -2.70
CA GLY A 285 -21.25 16.48 -3.89
C GLY A 285 -19.74 16.77 -3.96
N ASP A 286 -18.93 15.97 -3.26
CA ASP A 286 -17.46 16.09 -3.30
C ASP A 286 -16.87 15.56 -4.61
N ASN A 287 -15.59 15.88 -4.87
CA ASN A 287 -14.88 15.34 -6.03
C ASN A 287 -14.66 13.82 -5.90
N THR A 288 -15.46 13.04 -6.62
CA THR A 288 -15.46 11.57 -6.54
C THR A 288 -14.50 10.89 -7.50
N LYS A 289 -13.92 11.63 -8.45
CA LYS A 289 -13.05 11.07 -9.51
C LYS A 289 -11.88 10.24 -8.96
N PRO A 290 -11.13 10.68 -7.93
CA PRO A 290 -10.02 9.88 -7.40
C PRO A 290 -10.45 8.53 -6.84
N LEU A 291 -11.62 8.46 -6.20
CA LEU A 291 -12.17 7.24 -5.62
C LEU A 291 -12.75 6.33 -6.71
N GLN A 292 -13.40 6.91 -7.72
CA GLN A 292 -13.87 6.18 -8.90
C GLN A 292 -12.72 5.52 -9.66
N ASP A 293 -11.65 6.27 -9.94
CA ASP A 293 -10.46 5.75 -10.62
C ASP A 293 -9.81 4.64 -9.79
N SER A 294 -9.79 4.78 -8.46
CA SER A 294 -9.27 3.76 -7.55
C SER A 294 -10.15 2.51 -7.52
N LEU A 295 -11.48 2.64 -7.50
CA LEU A 295 -12.40 1.49 -7.58
C LEU A 295 -12.11 0.64 -8.82
N VAL A 296 -11.97 1.28 -9.98
CA VAL A 296 -11.63 0.60 -11.23
C VAL A 296 -10.25 -0.05 -11.15
N PHE A 297 -9.24 0.67 -10.67
CA PHE A 297 -7.87 0.16 -10.59
C PHE A 297 -7.73 -1.04 -9.65
N TYR A 298 -8.24 -0.96 -8.42
CA TYR A 298 -8.05 -1.99 -7.39
C TYR A 298 -8.97 -3.21 -7.55
N THR A 299 -9.99 -3.12 -8.40
CA THR A 299 -10.82 -4.29 -8.76
C THR A 299 -10.31 -4.97 -10.03
N ASN A 300 -9.41 -4.33 -10.78
CA ASN A 300 -8.87 -4.92 -11.99
C ASN A 300 -8.00 -6.14 -11.69
N GLY A 301 -8.26 -7.24 -12.40
CA GLY A 301 -7.54 -8.50 -12.24
C GLY A 301 -8.02 -9.39 -11.08
N LEU A 302 -9.03 -8.97 -10.31
CA LEU A 302 -9.71 -9.87 -9.38
C LEU A 302 -10.50 -10.94 -10.15
N SER A 303 -10.60 -12.14 -9.59
CA SER A 303 -11.45 -13.19 -10.16
C SER A 303 -12.93 -12.82 -10.01
N VAL A 304 -13.78 -13.35 -10.91
CA VAL A 304 -15.24 -13.19 -10.78
C VAL A 304 -15.73 -13.73 -9.45
N GLU A 305 -15.16 -14.84 -8.97
CA GLU A 305 -15.49 -15.42 -7.65
C GLU A 305 -15.19 -14.44 -6.50
N GLU A 306 -14.06 -13.74 -6.55
CA GLU A 306 -13.68 -12.79 -5.51
C GLU A 306 -14.56 -11.53 -5.55
N ILE A 307 -14.88 -11.01 -6.74
CA ILE A 307 -15.79 -9.87 -6.87
C ILE A 307 -17.23 -10.28 -6.52
N ALA A 308 -17.66 -11.51 -6.81
CA ALA A 308 -19.01 -12.00 -6.51
C ALA A 308 -19.30 -12.05 -5.00
N LYS A 309 -18.26 -12.19 -4.15
CA LYS A 309 -18.38 -12.02 -2.70
C LYS A 309 -18.77 -10.59 -2.29
N ARG A 310 -18.67 -9.62 -3.20
CA ARG A 310 -18.89 -8.18 -3.00
C ARG A 310 -19.92 -7.64 -4.00
N PRO A 311 -21.19 -8.03 -3.88
CA PRO A 311 -22.22 -7.71 -4.89
C PRO A 311 -22.47 -6.20 -5.05
N ARG A 312 -22.26 -5.40 -4.00
CA ARG A 312 -22.35 -3.93 -4.08
C ARG A 312 -21.24 -3.35 -4.97
N VAL A 313 -20.01 -3.80 -4.77
CA VAL A 313 -18.85 -3.39 -5.59
C VAL A 313 -19.05 -3.79 -7.04
N TYR A 314 -19.48 -5.03 -7.30
CA TYR A 314 -19.79 -5.49 -8.65
C TYR A 314 -20.80 -4.59 -9.37
N ARG A 315 -21.93 -4.28 -8.73
CA ARG A 315 -22.96 -3.40 -9.32
C ARG A 315 -22.42 -2.00 -9.60
N ALA A 316 -21.68 -1.43 -8.66
CA ALA A 316 -21.08 -0.11 -8.83
C ALA A 316 -20.13 -0.08 -10.04
N LEU A 317 -19.33 -1.14 -10.23
CA LEU A 317 -18.45 -1.25 -11.41
C LEU A 317 -19.25 -1.28 -12.70
N GLU A 318 -20.29 -2.12 -12.79
CA GLU A 318 -21.17 -2.21 -13.97
C GLU A 318 -21.82 -0.86 -14.32
N ASP A 319 -22.30 -0.12 -13.31
CA ASP A 319 -22.85 1.23 -13.50
C ASP A 319 -21.79 2.21 -14.04
N LEU A 320 -20.55 2.12 -13.55
CA LEU A 320 -19.43 2.92 -14.04
C LEU A 320 -19.07 2.57 -15.50
N LYS A 321 -19.14 1.30 -15.89
CA LYS A 321 -18.95 0.88 -17.30
C LYS A 321 -20.03 1.50 -18.18
N ALA A 322 -21.29 1.35 -17.79
CA ALA A 322 -22.43 1.84 -18.56
C ALA A 322 -22.38 3.36 -18.77
N LYS A 323 -21.94 4.13 -17.76
CA LYS A 323 -21.73 5.58 -17.88
C LYS A 323 -20.64 5.94 -18.88
N ARG A 324 -19.53 5.19 -18.92
CA ARG A 324 -18.45 5.41 -19.90
C ARG A 324 -18.92 5.16 -21.34
N THR A 325 -19.65 4.07 -21.58
CA THR A 325 -20.16 3.73 -22.93
C THR A 325 -21.16 4.75 -23.47
N ARG A 326 -21.92 5.43 -22.59
CA ARG A 326 -22.88 6.48 -23.00
C ARG A 326 -22.22 7.85 -23.26
N SER A 327 -20.98 8.03 -22.83
CA SER A 327 -20.25 9.31 -22.94
C SER A 327 -19.21 9.31 -24.07
N ALA A 328 -19.04 8.18 -24.76
CA ALA A 328 -18.18 8.00 -25.93
C ALA A 328 -19.04 7.97 -27.21
#